data_AF-A0A6L2NJE1-F1
#
_entry.id   AF-A0A6L2NJE1-F1
#
_cell.length_a   1.000
_cell.length_b   1.000
_cell.length_c   1.000
_cell.angle_alpha   90.00
_cell.angle_beta   90.00
_cell.angle_gamma   90.00
#
_symmetry.space_group_name_H-M   'P 1'
#
loop_
_entity.id
_entity.type
_entity.pdbx_description
1 polymer ?
#
loop_
_entity_poly.entity_id
_entity_poly.type
_entity_poly.pdbx_seq_one_letter_code
_entity_poly.pdbx_strand_id
1 'polypeptide(L)'
;MWAHRTMIKSSNDDTPFSLTYGTEAVIPGEIGMPIYRTTVVDAVHNDEELRINLDLLEERRERAAIHEAKAKLKMIKYYNARVRGVTFRPGDFVYRTNDTSMP
;
A
#
# COMPACT_ATOMS: atom_id res chain seq x y z
N MET A 1 9.01 -6.81 7.39
CA MET A 1 9.26 -5.57 6.62
C MET A 1 9.27 -5.81 5.10
N TRP A 2 9.91 -6.88 4.60
CA TRP A 2 10.00 -7.18 3.16
C TRP A 2 8.65 -7.35 2.45
N ALA A 3 7.80 -8.27 2.94
CA ALA A 3 6.50 -8.55 2.33
C ALA A 3 5.60 -7.31 2.17
N HIS A 4 5.65 -6.37 3.13
CA HIS A 4 4.88 -5.13 3.02
C HIS A 4 5.35 -4.25 1.85
N ARG A 5 6.62 -4.33 1.45
CA ARG A 5 7.19 -3.50 0.36
C ARG A 5 7.08 -4.18 -1.00
N THR A 6 7.13 -5.50 -1.06
CA THR A 6 7.21 -6.25 -2.33
C THR A 6 5.93 -6.99 -2.71
N MET A 7 4.91 -7.00 -1.85
CA MET A 7 3.62 -7.62 -2.20
C MET A 7 2.73 -6.63 -2.94
N ILE A 8 2.08 -7.11 -3.99
CA ILE A 8 1.14 -6.32 -4.79
C ILE A 8 -0.02 -5.89 -3.89
N LYS A 9 -0.32 -4.60 -3.89
CA LYS A 9 -1.52 -4.10 -3.23
C LYS A 9 -2.71 -4.31 -4.16
N SER A 10 -3.72 -5.02 -3.66
CA SER A 10 -4.98 -5.26 -4.39
C SER A 10 -5.75 -3.98 -4.76
N SER A 11 -5.35 -2.82 -4.23
CA SER A 11 -5.96 -1.52 -4.52
C SER A 11 -5.46 -0.86 -5.80
N ASN A 12 -4.27 -1.22 -6.29
CA ASN A 12 -3.57 -0.49 -7.34
C ASN A 12 -2.64 -1.38 -8.19
N ASP A 13 -2.64 -2.69 -7.97
CA ASP A 13 -1.84 -3.71 -8.66
C ASP A 13 -0.32 -3.45 -8.68
N ASP A 14 0.14 -2.49 -7.88
CA ASP A 14 1.53 -2.10 -7.73
C ASP A 14 2.07 -2.51 -6.35
N THR A 15 3.39 -2.72 -6.29
CA THR A 15 4.10 -2.89 -5.02
C THR A 15 4.54 -1.53 -4.48
N PRO A 16 4.58 -1.30 -3.16
CA PRO A 16 5.15 -0.07 -2.61
C PRO A 16 6.62 0.16 -3.03
N PHE A 17 7.38 -0.91 -3.26
CA PHE A 17 8.75 -0.83 -3.76
C PHE A 17 8.79 -0.28 -5.20
N SER A 18 7.96 -0.80 -6.12
CA SER A 18 7.94 -0.33 -7.50
C SER A 18 7.47 1.11 -7.63
N LEU A 19 6.55 1.57 -6.76
CA LEU A 19 6.19 2.99 -6.70
C LEU A 19 7.31 3.89 -6.17
N THR A 20 8.26 3.34 -5.42
CA THR A 20 9.41 4.12 -4.91
C THR A 20 10.55 4.15 -5.91
N TYR A 21 10.86 3.01 -6.54
CA TYR A 21 12.07 2.82 -7.33
C TYR A 21 11.83 2.61 -8.84
N GLY A 22 10.58 2.63 -9.31
CA GLY A 22 10.23 2.43 -10.72
C GLY A 22 9.99 0.98 -11.11
N THR A 23 10.71 0.04 -10.50
CA THR A 23 10.69 -1.39 -10.85
C THR A 23 10.49 -2.28 -9.63
N GLU A 24 10.08 -3.53 -9.84
CA GLU A 24 9.91 -4.52 -8.78
C GLU A 24 11.24 -4.99 -8.19
N ALA A 25 11.23 -5.32 -6.89
CA ALA A 25 12.40 -5.90 -6.24
C ALA A 25 12.51 -7.40 -6.55
N VAL A 26 13.73 -7.87 -6.78
CA VAL A 26 14.08 -9.29 -6.75
C VAL A 26 14.01 -9.77 -5.29
N ILE A 27 13.26 -10.83 -5.02
CA ILE A 27 13.05 -11.33 -3.66
C ILE A 27 14.24 -12.22 -3.25
N PRO A 28 14.75 -12.16 -2.00
CA PRO A 28 15.88 -12.98 -1.56
C PRO A 28 15.73 -14.48 -1.81
N GLY A 29 14.51 -15.01 -1.79
CA GLY A 29 14.23 -16.41 -2.13
C GLY A 29 14.58 -16.76 -3.59
N GLU A 30 14.40 -15.81 -4.51
CA GLU A 30 14.71 -15.97 -5.95
C GLU A 30 16.22 -15.92 -6.24
N ILE A 31 17.00 -15.41 -5.29
CA ILE A 31 18.47 -15.42 -5.33
C ILE A 31 19.01 -16.78 -4.86
N GLY A 32 18.40 -17.35 -3.81
CA GLY A 32 18.76 -18.69 -3.30
C GLY A 32 18.25 -19.83 -4.17
N MET A 33 17.16 -19.62 -4.91
CA MET A 33 16.62 -20.53 -5.93
C MET A 33 16.45 -19.75 -7.24
N PRO A 34 17.31 -19.98 -8.25
CA PRO A 34 17.18 -19.31 -9.54
C PRO A 34 15.81 -19.59 -10.16
N ILE A 35 15.05 -18.53 -10.44
CA ILE A 35 13.77 -18.57 -11.15
C ILE A 35 13.97 -17.86 -12.48
N TYR A 36 13.00 -17.94 -13.40
CA TYR A 36 13.08 -17.32 -14.74
C TYR A 36 13.67 -15.89 -14.74
N ARG A 37 13.28 -15.05 -13.77
CA ARG A 37 13.77 -13.67 -13.58
C ARG A 37 15.27 -13.56 -13.29
N THR A 38 15.85 -14.55 -12.61
CA THR A 38 17.28 -14.58 -12.25
C THR A 38 18.10 -15.48 -13.18
N THR A 39 17.47 -16.36 -13.96
CA THR A 39 18.17 -17.25 -14.92
C THR A 39 18.44 -16.62 -16.27
N VAL A 40 17.64 -15.63 -16.70
CA VAL A 40 17.79 -14.94 -17.98
C VAL A 40 17.96 -13.45 -17.69
N VAL A 41 19.20 -12.98 -17.71
CA VAL A 41 19.54 -11.56 -17.49
C VAL A 41 19.96 -10.96 -18.82
N ASP A 42 19.10 -10.11 -19.38
CA ASP A 42 19.43 -9.25 -20.53
C ASP A 42 19.60 -7.81 -20.05
N ALA A 43 20.85 -7.41 -19.84
CA ALA A 43 21.16 -6.08 -19.31
C ALA A 43 20.70 -4.94 -20.23
N VAL A 44 20.71 -5.14 -21.55
CA VAL A 44 20.37 -4.08 -22.51
C VAL A 44 18.86 -3.87 -22.52
N HIS A 45 18.11 -4.96 -22.59
CA HIS A 45 16.64 -4.89 -22.55
C HIS A 45 16.14 -4.38 -21.20
N ASN A 46 16.74 -4.83 -20.09
CA ASN A 46 16.39 -4.36 -18.75
C ASN A 46 16.61 -2.86 -18.56
N ASP A 47 17.69 -2.30 -19.13
CA ASP A 47 17.96 -0.86 -19.08
C ASP A 47 16.92 -0.05 -19.87
N GLU A 48 16.46 -0.56 -21.01
CA GLU A 48 15.41 0.07 -21.81
C GLU A 48 14.05 0.03 -21.07
N GLU A 49 13.67 -1.13 -20.55
CA GLU A 49 12.47 -1.26 -19.72
C GLU A 49 12.52 -0.38 -18.47
N LEU A 50 13.69 -0.27 -17.83
CA LEU A 50 13.87 0.57 -16.65
C LEU A 50 13.60 2.05 -16.98
N ARG A 51 14.07 2.55 -18.13
CA ARG A 51 13.78 3.92 -18.58
C ARG A 51 12.30 4.16 -18.75
N ILE A 52 11.61 3.25 -19.46
CA ILE A 52 10.15 3.34 -19.67
C ILE A 52 9.41 3.34 -18.32
N ASN A 53 9.82 2.47 -17.39
CA ASN A 53 9.23 2.39 -16.06
C ASN A 53 9.44 3.67 -15.23
N LEU A 54 10.60 4.32 -15.35
CA LEU A 54 10.90 5.59 -14.69
C LEU A 54 10.09 6.74 -15.30
N ASP A 55 9.95 6.78 -16.62
CA ASP A 55 9.15 7.78 -17.33
C ASP A 55 7.66 7.68 -16.92
N LEU A 56 7.14 6.46 -16.75
CA LEU A 56 5.75 6.20 -16.34
C LEU A 56 5.54 6.25 -14.82
N LEU A 57 6.60 6.41 -14.03
CA LEU A 57 6.54 6.26 -12.56
C LEU A 57 5.59 7.26 -11.92
N GLU A 58 5.60 8.51 -12.38
CA GLU A 58 4.74 9.56 -11.82
C GLU A 58 3.26 9.27 -12.09
N GLU A 59 2.90 8.85 -13.31
CA GLU A 59 1.52 8.48 -13.64
C GLU A 59 1.02 7.32 -12.75
N ARG A 60 1.87 6.32 -12.50
CA ARG A 60 1.55 5.22 -11.59
C ARG A 60 1.37 5.70 -10.15
N ARG A 61 2.21 6.61 -9.67
CA ARG A 61 2.08 7.23 -8.33
C ARG A 61 0.79 8.01 -8.18
N GLU A 62 0.44 8.82 -9.17
CA GLU A 62 -0.81 9.57 -9.18
C GLU A 62 -2.02 8.63 -9.15
N ARG A 63 -2.01 7.61 -10.01
CA ARG A 63 -3.08 6.59 -10.03
C ARG A 63 -3.19 5.89 -8.68
N ALA A 64 -2.07 5.50 -8.06
CA ALA A 64 -2.05 4.90 -6.73
C ALA A 64 -2.62 5.83 -5.65
N ALA A 65 -2.24 7.12 -5.68
CA ALA A 65 -2.75 8.13 -4.75
C ALA A 65 -4.26 8.32 -4.86
N ILE A 66 -4.81 8.34 -6.08
CA ILE A 66 -6.26 8.40 -6.33
C ILE A 66 -6.98 7.18 -5.72
N HIS A 67 -6.45 5.98 -5.94
CA HIS A 67 -7.04 4.75 -5.40
C HIS A 67 -7.00 4.74 -3.87
N GLU A 68 -5.89 5.17 -3.27
CA GLU A 68 -5.75 5.26 -1.82
C GLU A 68 -6.72 6.29 -1.23
N ALA A 69 -6.82 7.48 -1.83
CA ALA A 69 -7.77 8.51 -1.41
C ALA A 69 -9.22 8.00 -1.48
N LYS A 70 -9.58 7.29 -2.56
CA LYS A 70 -10.90 6.67 -2.72
C LYS A 70 -11.17 5.61 -1.65
N ALA A 71 -10.19 4.77 -1.33
CA ALA A 71 -10.32 3.76 -0.28
C ALA A 71 -10.51 4.40 1.11
N LYS A 72 -9.69 5.42 1.43
CA LYS A 72 -9.81 6.20 2.69
C LYS A 72 -11.18 6.86 2.79
N LEU A 73 -11.65 7.50 1.71
CA LEU A 73 -12.97 8.14 1.69
C LEU A 73 -14.10 7.13 1.92
N LYS A 74 -14.00 5.93 1.32
CA LYS A 74 -14.96 4.84 1.53
C LYS A 74 -15.00 4.41 3.00
N MET A 75 -13.84 4.25 3.64
CA MET A 75 -13.76 3.94 5.07
C MET A 75 -14.35 5.05 5.95
N ILE A 76 -14.01 6.31 5.68
CA ILE A 76 -14.55 7.46 6.43
C ILE A 76 -16.07 7.50 6.32
N LYS A 77 -16.63 7.35 5.11
CA LYS A 77 -18.08 7.31 4.89
C LYS A 77 -18.74 6.17 5.66
N TYR A 78 -18.15 4.97 5.62
CA TYR A 78 -18.66 3.81 6.35
C TYR A 78 -18.68 4.02 7.87
N TYR A 79 -17.59 4.57 8.42
CA TYR A 79 -17.48 4.86 9.84
C TYR A 79 -18.46 5.96 10.26
N ASN A 80 -18.48 7.09 9.56
CA ASN A 80 -19.36 8.22 9.85
C ASN A 80 -20.86 7.86 9.73
N ALA A 81 -21.22 6.94 8.83
CA ALA A 81 -22.60 6.46 8.74
C ALA A 81 -23.03 5.61 9.94
N ARG A 82 -22.07 5.01 10.67
CA ARG A 82 -22.32 4.11 11.80
C ARG A 82 -22.12 4.76 13.15
N VAL A 83 -21.30 5.80 13.22
CA VAL A 83 -21.17 6.62 14.43
C VAL A 83 -22.42 7.47 14.56
N ARG A 84 -23.26 7.14 15.54
CA ARG A 84 -24.32 8.05 15.98
C ARG A 84 -23.65 9.23 16.69
N GLY A 85 -23.90 10.45 16.23
CA GLY A 85 -23.50 11.64 16.97
C GLY A 85 -24.22 11.65 18.31
N VAL A 86 -23.49 11.42 19.40
CA VAL A 86 -24.04 11.53 20.76
C VAL A 86 -23.68 12.91 21.27
N THR A 87 -24.68 13.72 21.58
CA THR A 87 -24.50 14.99 22.30
C THR A 87 -24.76 14.76 23.78
N PHE A 88 -23.86 15.26 24.63
CA PHE A 88 -23.98 15.17 26.08
C PHE A 88 -24.29 16.54 26.68
N ARG A 89 -25.12 16.57 27.71
CA ARG A 89 -25.45 17.76 28.51
C ARG A 89 -24.74 17.70 29.87
N PRO A 90 -24.49 18.84 30.52
CA PRO A 90 -24.00 18.85 31.90
C PRO A 90 -24.94 18.04 32.80
N GLY A 91 -24.39 17.02 33.49
CA GLY A 91 -25.14 16.09 34.32
C GLY A 91 -25.37 14.71 33.71
N ASP A 92 -25.05 14.50 32.44
CA ASP A 92 -25.13 13.17 31.81
C ASP A 92 -24.03 12.24 32.34
N PHE A 93 -24.42 11.05 32.79
CA PHE A 93 -23.48 10.00 33.17
C PHE A 93 -23.09 9.18 31.95
N VAL A 94 -21.80 9.16 31.64
CA VAL A 94 -21.26 8.43 30.48
C VAL A 94 -20.24 7.41 30.96
N TYR A 95 -20.37 6.17 30.47
CA TYR A 95 -19.35 5.16 30.71
C TYR A 95 -18.09 5.49 29.92
N ARG A 96 -16.98 5.66 30.63
CA ARG A 96 -15.66 5.74 30.03
C ARG A 96 -15.07 4.33 30.01
N THR A 97 -14.61 3.88 28.87
CA THR A 97 -13.74 2.70 28.82
C THR A 97 -12.41 3.09 29.46
N ASN A 98 -12.01 2.37 30.51
CA ASN A 98 -10.66 2.49 31.05
C ASN A 98 -9.74 1.70 30.11
N ASP A 99 -8.77 2.35 29.47
CA ASP A 99 -7.83 1.71 28.54
C ASP A 99 -6.85 0.72 29.21
N THR A 100 -7.14 0.27 30.43
CA THR A 100 -6.36 -0.74 31.16
C THR A 100 -7.02 -2.10 31.06
N SER A 101 -7.00 -2.68 29.86
CA SER A 101 -6.98 -4.14 29.67
C SER A 101 -6.61 -4.47 28.23
N MET A 102 -5.31 -4.50 27.95
CA MET A 102 -4.76 -5.44 26.97
C MET A 102 -3.91 -6.44 27.76
N PRO A 103 -4.17 -7.76 27.66
CA PRO A 103 -3.16 -8.77 27.96
C PRO A 103 -2.07 -8.81 26.88
#